data_AF-N1UI88-F1
#
_entry.id   AF-N1UI88-F1
#
_cell.length_a   1.000
_cell.length_b   1.000
_cell.length_c   1.000
_cell.angle_alpha   90.00
_cell.angle_beta   90.00
_cell.angle_gamma   90.00
#
_symmetry.space_group_name_H-M   'P 1'
#
loop_
_entity.id
_entity.type
_entity.pdbx_description
1 polymer ?
#
loop_
_entity_poly.entity_id
_entity_poly.type
_entity_poly.pdbx_seq_one_letter_code
_entity_poly.pdbx_strand_id
1 'polypeptide(L)'
;MAQRYYLYYKQTGTGNLTVGKPTGYSNFLHNPDAKRMSFILPVDNGKAQESIGKFVQDFQRLNAGRFAIASAVTQVVSQPTPGPGPTPKPPVGGTDPKPNTTVVTNSGKSEPEKKSDNNTVIILIAIGLGIIYVPKLLKKWKR
;
A
#
# COMPACT_ATOMS: atom_id res chain seq x y z
N MET A 1 -1.42 20.16 -0.39
CA MET A 1 -0.79 19.30 0.64
C MET A 1 -0.24 18.07 -0.05
N ALA A 2 0.94 17.59 0.33
CA ALA A 2 1.52 16.40 -0.29
C ALA A 2 0.89 15.13 0.31
N GLN A 3 0.84 14.05 -0.46
CA GLN A 3 0.46 12.73 0.04
C GLN A 3 1.70 11.86 0.17
N ARG A 4 1.75 11.04 1.21
CA ARG A 4 2.80 10.05 1.43
C ARG A 4 2.20 8.66 1.40
N TYR A 5 2.80 7.76 0.63
CA TYR A 5 2.47 6.35 0.65
C TYR A 5 3.33 5.64 1.68
N TYR A 6 2.70 4.82 2.52
CA TYR A 6 3.34 3.99 3.53
C TYR A 6 3.08 2.52 3.21
N LEU A 7 4.13 1.72 3.20
CA LEU A 7 4.11 0.28 3.06
C LEU A 7 4.68 -0.36 4.32
N TYR A 8 3.87 -1.18 4.98
CA TYR A 8 4.26 -1.99 6.11
C TYR A 8 4.60 -3.39 5.61
N TYR A 9 5.67 -3.95 6.12
CA TYR A 9 6.12 -5.28 5.72
C TYR A 9 6.37 -6.18 6.93
N LYS A 10 6.39 -7.48 6.66
CA LYS A 10 6.76 -8.50 7.65
C LYS A 10 7.83 -9.41 7.07
N GLN A 11 8.71 -9.91 7.93
CA GLN A 11 9.66 -10.93 7.55
C GLN A 11 8.93 -12.28 7.43
N THR A 12 9.19 -12.98 6.34
CA THR A 12 8.65 -14.32 6.07
C THR A 12 9.75 -15.38 6.05
N GLY A 13 11.01 -14.97 5.80
CA GLY A 13 12.17 -15.86 5.87
C GLY A 13 12.71 -16.02 7.29
N THR A 14 13.60 -17.00 7.48
CA THR A 14 14.30 -17.25 8.75
C THR A 14 15.63 -16.51 8.84
N GLY A 15 16.09 -16.22 10.06
CA GLY A 15 17.37 -15.55 10.34
C GLY A 15 17.32 -14.02 10.39
N ASN A 16 18.48 -13.39 10.52
CA ASN A 16 18.65 -11.94 10.58
C ASN A 16 18.74 -11.37 9.16
N LEU A 17 17.59 -11.11 8.54
CA LEU A 17 17.51 -10.67 7.16
C LEU A 17 17.46 -9.14 7.08
N THR A 18 18.23 -8.56 6.17
CA THR A 18 18.12 -7.15 5.78
C THR A 18 17.11 -6.98 4.65
N VAL A 19 16.17 -6.06 4.82
CA VAL A 19 15.18 -5.71 3.79
C VAL A 19 15.83 -4.92 2.65
N GLY A 20 15.57 -5.33 1.42
CA GLY A 20 15.94 -4.60 0.21
C GLY A 20 15.07 -3.34 0.05
N LYS A 21 15.72 -2.23 -0.25
CA LYS A 21 15.08 -0.89 -0.31
C LYS A 21 14.91 -0.46 -1.77
N PRO A 22 13.68 -0.19 -2.23
CA PRO A 22 13.46 0.45 -3.54
C PRO A 22 14.14 1.82 -3.62
N THR A 23 14.63 2.21 -4.80
CA THR A 23 15.36 3.46 -5.04
C THR A 23 14.66 4.35 -6.07
N GLY A 24 14.97 5.65 -6.09
CA GLY A 24 14.37 6.60 -7.04
C GLY A 24 12.98 7.14 -6.64
N TYR A 25 12.59 6.99 -5.38
CA TYR A 25 11.33 7.52 -4.85
C TYR A 25 11.57 8.81 -4.06
N SER A 26 10.74 9.82 -4.30
CA SER A 26 10.88 11.15 -3.69
C SER A 26 10.72 11.09 -2.17
N ASN A 27 11.69 11.66 -1.44
CA ASN A 27 11.69 11.69 0.03
C ASN A 27 11.43 10.31 0.64
N PHE A 28 12.08 9.29 0.08
CA PHE A 28 11.98 7.93 0.56
C PHE A 28 12.51 7.82 2.00
N LEU A 29 11.73 7.17 2.86
CA LEU A 29 12.09 6.87 4.24
C LEU A 29 11.88 5.40 4.52
N HIS A 30 12.82 4.80 5.25
CA HIS A 30 12.73 3.43 5.74
C HIS A 30 12.93 3.44 7.26
N ASN A 31 11.95 2.89 7.97
CA ASN A 31 12.00 2.67 9.41
C ASN A 31 11.99 1.15 9.67
N PRO A 32 13.12 0.55 10.06
CA PRO A 32 13.21 -0.89 10.31
C PRO A 32 12.43 -1.33 11.56
N ASP A 33 12.37 -0.49 12.61
CA ASP A 33 11.69 -0.80 13.87
C ASP A 33 10.18 -0.97 13.67
N ALA A 34 9.58 -0.04 12.93
CA ALA A 34 8.17 -0.09 12.55
C ALA A 34 7.90 -1.00 11.33
N LYS A 35 8.95 -1.64 10.78
CA LYS A 35 8.92 -2.42 9.53
C LYS A 35 8.14 -1.72 8.42
N ARG A 36 8.52 -0.45 8.17
CA ARG A 36 7.77 0.46 7.31
C ARG A 36 8.69 1.19 6.33
N MET A 37 8.25 1.29 5.08
CA MET A 37 8.85 2.14 4.07
C MET A 37 7.82 3.17 3.58
N SER A 38 8.28 4.34 3.13
CA SER A 38 7.38 5.37 2.64
C SER A 38 8.06 6.31 1.65
N PHE A 39 7.26 6.96 0.80
CA PHE A 39 7.72 7.99 -0.11
C PHE A 39 6.60 8.99 -0.42
N ILE A 40 6.98 10.20 -0.86
CA ILE A 40 6.02 11.24 -1.26
C ILE A 40 5.47 10.93 -2.65
N LEU A 41 4.15 10.90 -2.76
CA LEU A 41 3.45 10.70 -4.01
C LEU A 41 3.52 11.95 -4.88
N PRO A 42 3.64 11.80 -6.20
CA PRO A 42 3.33 12.85 -7.16
C PRO A 42 1.94 13.45 -6.90
N VAL A 43 1.79 14.75 -7.20
CA VAL A 43 0.49 15.44 -7.09
C VAL A 43 -0.49 14.96 -8.16
N ASP A 44 0.03 14.50 -9.30
CA ASP A 44 -0.76 13.90 -10.37
C ASP A 44 -1.20 12.49 -9.98
N ASN A 45 -2.51 12.24 -9.97
CA ASN A 45 -3.10 10.97 -9.53
C ASN A 45 -2.66 9.77 -10.39
N GLY A 46 -2.50 9.95 -11.71
CA GLY A 46 -2.06 8.88 -12.60
C GLY A 46 -0.62 8.48 -12.31
N LYS A 47 0.26 9.47 -12.19
CA LYS A 47 1.67 9.25 -11.81
C LYS A 47 1.81 8.72 -10.39
N ALA A 48 0.91 9.08 -9.48
CA ALA A 48 0.88 8.55 -8.12
C ALA A 48 0.57 7.06 -8.12
N GLN A 49 -0.45 6.63 -8.86
CA GLN A 49 -0.81 5.22 -8.95
C GLN A 49 0.30 4.39 -9.63
N GLU A 50 0.92 4.91 -10.69
CA GLU A 50 2.10 4.29 -11.32
C GLU A 50 3.26 4.16 -10.35
N SER A 51 3.57 5.23 -9.60
CA SER A 51 4.64 5.23 -8.60
C SER A 51 4.40 4.19 -7.50
N ILE A 52 3.15 4.04 -7.04
CA ILE A 52 2.77 3.01 -6.06
C ILE A 52 2.98 1.62 -6.66
N GLY A 53 2.49 1.38 -7.88
CA GLY A 53 2.62 0.09 -8.56
C GLY A 53 4.09 -0.32 -8.71
N LYS A 54 4.93 0.59 -9.21
CA LYS A 54 6.37 0.39 -9.34
C LYS A 54 7.03 0.13 -7.99
N PHE A 55 6.65 0.89 -6.96
CA PHE A 55 7.21 0.73 -5.61
C PHE A 55 6.91 -0.64 -5.01
N VAL A 56 5.66 -1.09 -5.15
CA VAL A 56 5.22 -2.41 -4.70
C VAL A 56 5.95 -3.52 -5.46
N GLN A 57 6.09 -3.38 -6.78
CA GLN A 57 6.81 -4.34 -7.60
C GLN A 57 8.29 -4.40 -7.24
N ASP A 58 8.96 -3.26 -7.08
CA ASP A 58 10.36 -3.20 -6.65
C ASP A 58 10.55 -3.81 -5.27
N PHE A 59 9.65 -3.51 -4.32
CA PHE A 59 9.68 -4.12 -3.00
C PHE A 59 9.62 -5.65 -3.09
N GLN A 60 8.64 -6.19 -3.82
CA GLN A 60 8.48 -7.64 -3.98
C GLN A 60 9.70 -8.27 -4.68
N ARG A 61 10.22 -7.64 -5.73
CA ARG A 61 11.40 -8.13 -6.46
C ARG A 61 12.64 -8.19 -5.56
N LEU A 62 12.89 -7.14 -4.79
CA LEU A 62 14.06 -7.04 -3.92
C LEU A 62 13.96 -7.92 -2.66
N ASN A 63 12.76 -8.29 -2.27
CA ASN A 63 12.49 -8.99 -1.01
C ASN A 63 11.83 -10.35 -1.17
N ALA A 64 11.78 -10.89 -2.39
CA ALA A 64 11.17 -12.17 -2.70
C ALA A 64 11.66 -13.27 -1.74
N GLY A 65 10.72 -14.01 -1.14
CA GLY A 65 11.01 -15.10 -0.20
C GLY A 65 11.50 -14.65 1.20
N ARG A 66 11.77 -13.35 1.42
CA ARG A 66 12.34 -12.84 2.67
C ARG A 66 11.37 -11.92 3.42
N PHE A 67 10.69 -11.04 2.70
CA PHE A 67 9.69 -10.13 3.27
C PHE A 67 8.46 -10.04 2.37
N ALA A 68 7.31 -9.87 3.01
CA ALA A 68 6.03 -9.68 2.35
C ALA A 68 5.37 -8.38 2.82
N ILE A 69 4.57 -7.78 1.95
CA ILE A 69 3.75 -6.62 2.29
C ILE A 69 2.67 -7.07 3.27
N ALA A 70 2.57 -6.39 4.40
CA ALA A 70 1.56 -6.64 5.43
C ALA A 70 0.34 -5.73 5.24
N SER A 71 0.58 -4.45 4.97
CA SER A 71 -0.47 -3.46 4.67
C SER A 71 0.15 -2.24 3.99
N ALA A 72 -0.68 -1.39 3.39
CA ALA A 72 -0.24 -0.12 2.87
C ALA A 72 -1.36 0.93 2.97
N VAL A 73 -0.97 2.18 3.18
CA VAL A 73 -1.90 3.32 3.33
C VAL A 73 -1.30 4.58 2.71
N THR A 74 -2.16 5.47 2.22
CA THR A 74 -1.78 6.85 1.89
C THR A 74 -2.22 7.78 3.01
N GLN A 75 -1.37 8.76 3.34
CA GLN A 75 -1.73 9.80 4.30
C GLN A 75 -1.32 11.16 3.75
N VAL A 76 -2.14 12.18 4.01
CA VAL A 76 -1.76 13.56 3.76
C VAL A 76 -0.67 13.95 4.75
N VAL A 77 0.41 14.55 4.25
CA VAL A 77 1.48 15.08 5.09
C VAL A 77 1.57 16.58 4.88
N SER A 78 1.62 17.30 6.00
CA SER A 78 2.00 18.71 6.04
C SER A 78 3.48 18.79 5.72
N GLN A 79 3.82 18.89 4.44
CA GLN A 79 5.16 19.29 4.05
C GLN A 79 5.26 20.78 4.37
N PRO A 80 6.15 21.24 5.26
CA PRO A 80 6.39 22.67 5.39
C PRO A 80 6.83 23.13 4.01
N THR A 81 6.05 24.02 3.40
CA THR A 81 6.56 24.85 2.31
C THR A 81 7.86 25.46 2.84
N PRO A 82 9.00 25.37 2.13
CA PRO A 82 10.16 26.17 2.47
C PRO A 82 9.71 27.63 2.41
N GLY A 83 9.37 28.19 3.56
CA GLY A 83 9.03 29.59 3.66
C GLY A 83 10.31 30.39 3.38
N PRO A 84 10.18 31.60 2.81
CA PRO A 84 11.28 32.55 2.90
C PRO A 84 11.66 32.72 4.39
N GLY A 85 12.95 32.91 4.65
CA GLY A 85 13.57 32.87 5.97
C GLY A 85 12.96 33.77 7.05
N PRO A 86 13.55 33.74 8.27
CA PRO A 86 12.85 34.06 9.51
C PRO A 86 12.48 35.54 9.63
N THR A 87 11.20 35.82 9.87
CA THR A 87 10.72 37.10 10.42
C THR A 87 10.43 36.92 11.91
N PRO A 88 10.86 37.84 12.82
CA PRO A 88 10.66 37.68 14.26
C PRO A 88 9.19 37.83 14.70
N LYS A 89 8.84 37.11 15.77
CA LYS A 89 7.49 36.83 16.32
C LYS A 89 7.07 37.85 17.40
N PRO A 90 5.76 38.05 17.66
CA PRO A 90 5.26 37.83 19.04
C PRO A 90 3.88 37.11 19.10
N PRO A 91 3.41 36.70 20.31
CA PRO A 91 2.66 35.46 20.52
C PRO A 91 1.15 35.66 20.69
N VAL A 92 0.35 34.72 20.20
CA VAL A 92 -1.01 34.35 20.65
C VAL A 92 -1.30 32.98 20.00
N GLY A 93 -1.67 31.91 20.69
CA GLY A 93 -2.78 31.78 21.61
C GLY A 93 -3.82 30.89 20.93
N GLY A 94 -3.94 29.64 21.38
CA GLY A 94 -5.17 28.85 21.18
C GLY A 94 -5.21 27.84 20.04
N THR A 95 -5.60 26.62 20.43
CA THR A 95 -6.19 25.53 19.64
C THR A 95 -5.30 24.78 18.65
N ASP A 96 -4.76 23.67 19.15
CA ASP A 96 -4.38 22.46 18.41
C ASP A 96 -5.46 22.09 17.38
N PRO A 97 -5.17 22.14 16.06
CA PRO A 97 -5.99 21.45 15.10
C PRO A 97 -5.53 20.00 15.09
N LYS A 98 -6.26 19.17 15.84
CA LYS A 98 -6.28 17.71 15.70
C LYS A 98 -6.13 17.34 14.22
N PRO A 99 -5.11 16.55 13.81
CA PRO A 99 -5.02 16.12 12.43
C PRO A 99 -6.29 15.36 12.08
N ASN A 100 -7.03 15.83 11.08
CA ASN A 100 -8.06 15.03 10.43
C ASN A 100 -7.33 13.86 9.75
N THR A 101 -7.22 12.76 10.47
CA THR A 101 -6.82 11.47 9.93
C THR A 101 -7.87 11.08 8.90
N THR A 102 -7.65 11.39 7.63
CA THR A 102 -8.35 10.71 6.56
C THR A 102 -7.76 9.30 6.51
N VAL A 103 -8.32 8.39 7.30
CA VAL A 103 -8.12 6.96 7.08
C VAL A 103 -8.67 6.71 5.68
N VAL A 104 -7.79 6.48 4.71
CA VAL A 104 -8.20 5.86 3.45
C VAL A 104 -8.52 4.41 3.80
N THR A 105 -9.72 4.20 4.35
CA THR A 105 -10.32 2.89 4.45
C THR A 105 -10.52 2.45 3.01
N ASN A 106 -9.79 1.42 2.58
CA ASN A 106 -10.17 0.66 1.41
C ASN A 106 -11.44 -0.13 1.81
N SER A 107 -12.57 0.57 1.92
CA SER A 107 -13.89 0.00 2.14
C SER A 107 -14.37 -0.57 0.82
N GLY A 108 -13.81 -1.71 0.42
CA GLY A 108 -14.67 -2.77 -0.12
C GLY A 108 -15.57 -3.20 1.04
N LYS A 109 -16.73 -2.54 1.13
CA LYS A 109 -17.82 -2.74 2.11
C LYS A 109 -17.88 -4.17 2.65
N SER A 110 -17.89 -4.34 3.97
CA SER A 110 -18.79 -5.29 4.67
C SER A 110 -18.65 -5.11 6.18
N GLU A 111 -19.56 -4.30 6.72
CA GLU A 111 -20.01 -4.34 8.11
C GLU A 111 -20.69 -5.70 8.36
N PRO A 112 -20.55 -6.33 9.54
CA PRO A 112 -21.10 -7.65 9.77
C PRO A 112 -22.55 -7.51 10.24
N GLU A 113 -23.50 -7.61 9.30
CA GLU A 113 -24.82 -8.12 9.64
C GLU A 113 -24.91 -9.60 9.25
N LYS A 114 -25.07 -10.44 10.28
CA LYS A 114 -25.38 -11.86 10.16
C LYS A 114 -26.52 -12.08 9.15
N LYS A 115 -26.27 -12.84 8.09
CA LYS A 115 -26.96 -14.12 7.82
C LYS A 115 -26.46 -14.81 6.55
N SER A 116 -26.25 -16.12 6.71
CA SER A 116 -26.33 -17.21 5.73
C SER A 116 -25.20 -17.32 4.69
N ASP A 117 -24.28 -18.22 5.03
CA ASP A 117 -23.70 -19.28 4.21
C ASP A 117 -24.36 -19.45 2.83
N ASN A 118 -23.56 -19.40 1.76
CA ASN A 118 -23.64 -20.23 0.53
C ASN A 118 -22.74 -19.70 -0.62
N ASN A 119 -22.38 -18.41 -0.65
CA ASN A 119 -21.67 -17.84 -1.82
C ASN A 119 -20.15 -18.09 -1.88
N THR A 120 -19.46 -18.21 -0.75
CA THR A 120 -18.01 -18.47 -0.73
C THR A 120 -17.66 -19.85 -1.30
N VAL A 121 -18.54 -20.83 -1.10
CA VAL A 121 -18.40 -22.18 -1.67
C VAL A 121 -18.58 -22.16 -3.20
N ILE A 122 -19.50 -21.32 -3.72
CA ILE A 122 -19.73 -21.18 -5.17
C ILE A 122 -18.49 -20.58 -5.87
N ILE A 123 -17.84 -19.58 -5.28
CA ILE A 123 -16.64 -18.94 -5.86
C ILE A 123 -15.46 -19.92 -5.90
N LEU A 124 -15.24 -20.71 -4.85
CA LEU A 124 -14.19 -21.73 -4.83
C LEU A 124 -14.48 -22.89 -5.80
N ILE A 125 -15.73 -23.33 -5.93
CA ILE A 125 -16.14 -24.37 -6.91
C ILE A 125 -15.98 -23.86 -8.35
N ALA A 126 -16.31 -22.59 -8.63
CA ALA A 126 -16.17 -21.98 -9.95
C ALA A 126 -14.70 -21.92 -10.41
N ILE A 127 -13.77 -21.59 -9.50
CA ILE A 127 -12.33 -21.62 -9.79
C ILE A 127 -11.84 -23.05 -10.02
N GLY A 128 -12.29 -24.01 -9.20
CA GLY A 128 -11.92 -25.43 -9.34
C GLY A 128 -12.37 -26.05 -10.67
N LEU A 129 -13.62 -25.80 -11.09
CA LEU A 129 -14.15 -26.30 -12.36
C LEU A 129 -13.53 -25.61 -13.58
N GLY A 130 -13.24 -24.30 -13.48
CA GLY A 130 -12.57 -23.54 -14.53
C GLY A 130 -11.17 -24.07 -14.86
N ILE A 131 -10.37 -24.42 -13.85
CA ILE A 131 -9.01 -24.95 -14.07
C ILE A 131 -9.03 -26.33 -14.75
N ILE A 132 -10.05 -27.17 -14.50
CA ILE A 132 -10.14 -28.52 -15.09
C ILE A 132 -10.77 -28.49 -16.49
N TYR A 133 -11.80 -27.68 -16.73
CA TYR A 133 -12.52 -27.67 -18.01
C TYR A 133 -11.88 -26.77 -19.09
N VAL A 134 -11.20 -25.68 -18.72
CA VAL A 134 -10.56 -24.76 -19.69
C VAL A 134 -9.47 -25.45 -20.52
N PRO A 135 -8.57 -26.29 -19.97
CA PRO A 135 -7.59 -27.02 -20.77
C PRO A 135 -8.24 -28.04 -21.73
N LYS A 136 -9.37 -28.63 -21.33
CA LYS A 136 -10.07 -29.67 -22.10
C LYS A 136 -10.85 -29.09 -23.29
N LEU A 137 -11.37 -27.87 -23.16
CA LEU A 137 -12.05 -27.15 -24.24
C LEU A 137 -11.06 -26.58 -25.28
N LEU A 138 -9.90 -26.08 -24.84
CA LEU A 138 -8.86 -25.54 -25.73
C LEU A 138 -8.17 -26.61 -26.61
N LYS A 139 -8.15 -27.88 -26.19
CA LYS A 139 -7.62 -28.98 -27.00
C LYS A 139 -8.55 -29.40 -28.15
N LYS A 140 -9.85 -29.09 -28.09
CA LYS A 140 -10.82 -29.52 -29.11
C LYS A 140 -10.80 -28.65 -30.37
N TRP A 141 -10.21 -27.46 -30.32
CA TRP A 141 -10.10 -26.53 -31.44
C TRP A 141 -8.79 -26.65 -32.24
N LYS A 142 -7.91 -27.59 -31.87
CA LYS A 142 -6.61 -27.82 -32.52
C LYS A 142 -6.52 -29.14 -33.30
N ARG A 143 -7.66 -29.78 -33.60
CA ARG A 143 -7.76 -30.91 -34.54
C ARG A 143 -8.70 -30.54 -35.67
#